data_AF-A0A841L173-F1
#
_entry.id   AF-A0A841L173-F1
#
_cell.length_a   1.000
_cell.length_b   1.000
_cell.length_c   1.000
_cell.angle_alpha   90.00
_cell.angle_beta   90.00
_cell.angle_gamma   90.00
#
_symmetry.space_group_name_H-M   'P 1'
#
loop_
_entity.id
_entity.type
_entity.pdbx_description
1 polymer ?
#
loop_
_entity_poly.entity_id
_entity_poly.type
_entity_poly.pdbx_seq_one_letter_code
_entity_poly.pdbx_strand_id
1 'polypeptide(L)'
;MTSFYLVLALLIALALNHRRPQVRALGMGTAGLALCFMAGSIALAWTDGTFAAATGSTPVWLSIEALVLIAIAGAAFWAIPKQLRVAPAEAPPLRGTKAAYGLTTRALHWASAVLIFAAFTMGQFVTVLSPALPEHAMFLATHLAIGGAIFLLTFGRMIERLLRPSPPTPGRVKLAHTAGYALIIATCVSGLAMIDAPVDLYGLKLPNLPADPLAETMHRDRLPLLFGLFILAHLAGAFRAIGRMVR
;
A
#
# COMPACT_ATOMS: atom_id res chain seq x y z
N MET A 1 0.15 2.73 -17.38
CA MET A 1 -0.66 2.49 -16.17
C MET A 1 -0.13 3.19 -14.93
N THR A 2 1.19 3.27 -14.71
CA THR A 2 1.80 3.88 -13.50
C THR A 2 1.21 5.24 -13.08
N SER A 3 1.09 6.20 -14.00
CA SER A 3 0.59 7.54 -13.67
C SER A 3 -0.81 7.53 -13.06
N PHE A 4 -1.67 6.59 -13.48
CA PHE A 4 -3.00 6.43 -12.91
C PHE A 4 -2.94 6.12 -11.40
N TYR A 5 -2.12 5.16 -10.99
CA TYR A 5 -1.98 4.78 -9.57
C TYR A 5 -1.35 5.89 -8.73
N LEU A 6 -0.35 6.59 -9.27
CA LEU A 6 0.30 7.72 -8.57
C LEU A 6 -0.68 8.88 -8.35
N VAL A 7 -1.45 9.24 -9.38
CA VAL A 7 -2.48 10.29 -9.28
C VAL A 7 -3.60 9.85 -8.35
N LEU A 8 -4.07 8.61 -8.45
CA LEU A 8 -5.10 8.06 -7.57
C LEU A 8 -4.67 8.09 -6.10
N ALA A 9 -3.44 7.67 -5.80
CA ALA A 9 -2.86 7.71 -4.45
C ALA A 9 -2.78 9.14 -3.91
N LEU A 10 -2.35 10.10 -4.74
CA LEU A 10 -2.31 11.52 -4.37
C LEU A 10 -3.71 12.07 -4.08
N LEU A 11 -4.67 11.84 -4.97
CA LEU A 11 -6.04 12.32 -4.83
C LEU A 11 -6.71 11.77 -3.57
N ILE A 12 -6.60 10.45 -3.32
CA ILE A 12 -7.13 9.83 -2.10
C ILE A 12 -6.42 10.42 -0.87
N ALA A 13 -5.10 10.55 -0.88
CA ALA A 13 -4.35 11.10 0.26
C ALA A 13 -4.75 12.55 0.57
N LEU A 14 -4.96 13.39 -0.45
CA LEU A 14 -5.42 14.77 -0.27
C LEU A 14 -6.88 14.80 0.23
N ALA A 15 -7.76 13.98 -0.35
CA ALA A 15 -9.17 13.93 0.01
C ALA A 15 -9.38 13.48 1.46
N LEU A 16 -8.69 12.43 1.91
CA LEU A 16 -8.78 11.91 3.29
C LEU A 16 -8.26 12.90 4.34
N ASN A 17 -7.43 13.87 3.95
CA ASN A 17 -6.91 14.90 4.84
C ASN A 17 -7.64 16.24 4.72
N HIS A 18 -8.68 16.33 3.89
CA HIS A 18 -9.36 17.58 3.64
C HIS A 18 -10.23 18.02 4.84
N ARG A 19 -10.35 19.35 5.05
CA ARG A 19 -11.13 19.95 6.15
C ARG A 19 -12.63 19.65 6.07
N ARG A 20 -13.18 19.61 4.85
CA ARG A 20 -14.61 19.37 4.59
C ARG A 20 -14.94 17.87 4.70
N PRO A 21 -15.96 17.47 5.47
CA PRO A 21 -16.36 16.08 5.65
C PRO A 21 -16.80 15.41 4.34
N GLN A 22 -17.44 16.15 3.44
CA GLN A 22 -17.89 15.64 2.13
C GLN A 22 -16.71 15.18 1.25
N VAL A 23 -15.61 15.93 1.29
CA VAL A 23 -14.41 15.59 0.51
C VAL A 23 -13.71 14.37 1.11
N ARG A 24 -13.68 14.23 2.44
CA ARG A 24 -13.17 13.01 3.07
C ARG A 24 -14.04 11.80 2.71
N ALA A 25 -15.36 11.95 2.77
CA ALA A 25 -16.31 10.91 2.38
C ALA A 25 -16.11 10.48 0.91
N LEU A 26 -15.91 11.44 0.01
CA LEU A 26 -15.55 11.16 -1.38
C LEU A 26 -14.25 10.35 -1.46
N GLY A 27 -13.19 10.77 -0.76
CA GLY A 27 -11.92 10.03 -0.71
C GLY A 27 -12.07 8.61 -0.17
N MET A 28 -12.90 8.41 0.85
CA MET A 28 -13.22 7.07 1.39
C MET A 28 -13.98 6.22 0.37
N GLY A 29 -14.95 6.81 -0.33
CA GLY A 29 -15.69 6.13 -1.40
C GLY A 29 -14.79 5.75 -2.57
N THR A 30 -13.92 6.66 -3.03
CA THR A 30 -12.93 6.38 -4.09
C THR A 30 -11.97 5.28 -3.68
N ALA A 31 -11.45 5.31 -2.44
CA ALA A 31 -10.59 4.23 -1.92
C ALA A 31 -11.34 2.90 -1.85
N GLY A 32 -12.57 2.88 -1.33
CA GLY A 32 -13.42 1.69 -1.27
C GLY A 32 -13.68 1.09 -2.65
N LEU A 33 -14.02 1.93 -3.64
CA LEU A 33 -14.22 1.49 -5.02
C LEU A 33 -12.93 0.91 -5.61
N ALA A 34 -11.78 1.56 -5.42
CA ALA A 34 -10.51 1.05 -5.91
C ALA A 34 -10.18 -0.33 -5.32
N LEU A 35 -10.42 -0.53 -4.01
CA LEU A 35 -10.26 -1.83 -3.34
C LEU A 35 -11.23 -2.89 -3.89
N CYS A 36 -12.50 -2.52 -4.13
CA CYS A 36 -13.48 -3.40 -4.77
C CYS A 36 -13.08 -3.78 -6.20
N PHE A 37 -12.54 -2.86 -6.99
CA PHE A 37 -12.03 -3.15 -8.33
C PHE A 37 -10.87 -4.14 -8.29
N MET A 38 -9.92 -3.97 -7.36
CA MET A 38 -8.82 -4.93 -7.17
C MET A 38 -9.35 -6.31 -6.76
N ALA A 39 -10.25 -6.39 -5.77
CA ALA A 39 -10.87 -7.65 -5.37
C ALA A 39 -11.67 -8.29 -6.52
N GLY A 40 -12.38 -7.48 -7.31
CA GLY A 40 -13.11 -7.93 -8.50
C GLY A 40 -12.19 -8.49 -9.57
N SER A 41 -11.01 -7.88 -9.80
CA SER A 41 -10.02 -8.43 -10.74
C SER A 41 -9.52 -9.81 -10.32
N ILE A 42 -9.35 -10.04 -9.01
CA ILE A 42 -8.98 -11.35 -8.46
C ILE A 42 -10.11 -12.36 -8.65
N ALA A 43 -11.37 -11.95 -8.48
CA ALA A 43 -12.52 -12.82 -8.73
C ALA A 43 -12.65 -13.18 -10.22
N LEU A 44 -12.40 -12.23 -11.13
CA LEU A 44 -12.40 -12.49 -12.57
C LEU A 44 -11.33 -13.51 -12.96
N ALA A 45 -10.14 -13.43 -12.35
CA ALA A 45 -9.03 -14.35 -12.60
C ALA A 45 -9.35 -15.83 -12.32
N TRP A 46 -10.34 -16.11 -11.47
CA TRP A 46 -10.88 -17.46 -11.23
C TRP A 46 -11.78 -17.97 -12.36
N THR A 47 -12.35 -17.05 -13.15
CA THR A 47 -13.39 -17.36 -14.15
C THR A 47 -12.91 -17.23 -15.59
N ASP A 48 -11.84 -16.47 -15.83
CA ASP A 48 -11.32 -16.17 -17.17
C ASP A 48 -10.13 -17.05 -17.59
N GLY A 49 -9.73 -18.00 -16.74
CA GLY A 49 -8.61 -18.91 -16.99
C GLY A 49 -7.24 -18.35 -16.63
N THR A 50 -7.14 -17.14 -16.05
CA THR A 50 -5.85 -16.57 -15.59
C THR A 50 -5.11 -17.51 -14.64
N PHE A 51 -5.83 -18.16 -13.72
CA PHE A 51 -5.23 -19.14 -12.80
C PHE A 51 -5.06 -20.55 -13.37
N ALA A 52 -5.46 -20.81 -14.61
CA ALA A 52 -5.39 -22.16 -15.19
C ALA A 52 -3.95 -22.69 -15.31
N ALA A 53 -2.99 -21.79 -15.52
CA ALA A 53 -1.56 -22.11 -15.61
C ALA A 53 -0.78 -21.80 -14.33
N ALA A 54 -1.44 -21.28 -13.29
CA ALA A 54 -0.76 -20.92 -12.04
C ALA A 54 -0.25 -22.18 -11.33
N THR A 55 1.04 -22.22 -11.02
CA THR A 55 1.63 -23.26 -10.18
C THR A 55 1.86 -22.70 -8.77
N GLY A 56 1.62 -23.52 -7.74
CA GLY A 56 1.79 -23.10 -6.34
C GLY A 56 0.57 -22.42 -5.72
N SER A 57 0.79 -21.66 -4.63
CA SER A 57 -0.27 -21.14 -3.76
C SER A 57 -0.70 -19.70 -4.08
N THR A 58 -0.21 -19.07 -5.14
CA THR A 58 -0.57 -17.68 -5.48
C THR A 58 -2.07 -17.45 -5.63
N PRO A 59 -2.85 -18.32 -6.32
CA PRO A 59 -4.31 -18.14 -6.41
C PRO A 59 -4.99 -18.12 -5.03
N VAL A 60 -4.49 -18.91 -4.08
CA VAL A 60 -4.99 -18.95 -2.70
C VAL A 60 -4.64 -17.64 -1.99
N TRP A 61 -3.40 -17.16 -2.11
CA TRP A 61 -2.98 -15.90 -1.51
C TRP A 61 -3.76 -14.70 -2.05
N LEU A 62 -3.96 -14.63 -3.37
CA LEU A 62 -4.79 -13.60 -4.01
C LEU A 62 -6.23 -13.68 -3.49
N SER A 63 -6.79 -14.87 -3.30
CA SER A 63 -8.14 -15.03 -2.75
C SER A 63 -8.25 -14.52 -1.31
N ILE A 64 -7.24 -14.79 -0.47
CA ILE A 64 -7.17 -14.24 0.90
C ILE A 64 -7.05 -12.71 0.85
N GLU A 65 -6.20 -12.19 -0.03
CA GLU A 65 -6.05 -10.74 -0.24
C GLU A 65 -7.38 -10.10 -0.64
N ALA A 66 -8.12 -10.70 -1.59
CA ALA A 66 -9.43 -10.20 -2.02
C ALA A 66 -10.41 -10.06 -0.85
N LEU A 67 -10.44 -11.03 0.07
CA LEU A 67 -11.28 -10.94 1.28
C LEU A 67 -10.87 -9.77 2.18
N VAL A 68 -9.56 -9.55 2.35
CA VAL A 68 -9.04 -8.41 3.13
C VAL A 68 -9.41 -7.09 2.45
N LEU A 69 -9.23 -6.98 1.13
CA LEU A 69 -9.60 -5.80 0.35
C LEU A 69 -11.10 -5.49 0.47
N ILE A 70 -11.96 -6.50 0.37
CA ILE A 70 -13.42 -6.37 0.54
C ILE A 70 -13.76 -5.91 1.96
N ALA A 71 -13.12 -6.48 2.99
CA ALA A 71 -13.35 -6.08 4.37
C ALA A 71 -12.96 -4.60 4.61
N ILE A 72 -11.83 -4.15 4.06
CA ILE A 72 -11.38 -2.76 4.16
C ILE A 72 -12.32 -1.83 3.38
N ALA A 73 -12.73 -2.22 2.16
CA ALA A 73 -13.69 -1.46 1.36
C ALA A 73 -15.03 -1.32 2.09
N GLY A 74 -15.56 -2.41 2.64
CA GLY A 74 -16.77 -2.43 3.45
C GLY A 74 -16.66 -1.49 4.66
N ALA A 75 -15.54 -1.54 5.38
CA ALA A 75 -15.29 -0.62 6.50
C ALA A 75 -15.23 0.86 6.05
N ALA A 76 -14.62 1.14 4.89
CA ALA A 76 -14.57 2.48 4.33
C ALA A 76 -15.97 3.01 3.98
N PHE A 77 -16.77 2.21 3.26
CA PHE A 77 -18.16 2.57 2.92
C PHE A 77 -19.04 2.72 4.15
N TRP A 78 -18.93 1.80 5.12
CA TRP A 78 -19.65 1.85 6.39
C TRP A 78 -19.39 3.14 7.17
N ALA A 79 -18.16 3.69 7.09
CA ALA A 79 -17.80 4.90 7.79
C ALA A 79 -18.28 6.20 7.11
N ILE A 80 -18.71 6.16 5.84
CA ILE A 80 -19.12 7.35 5.07
C ILE A 80 -20.29 8.11 5.72
N PRO A 81 -21.42 7.50 6.12
CA PRO A 81 -22.53 8.23 6.73
C PRO A 81 -22.11 8.94 8.02
N LYS A 82 -21.26 8.29 8.83
CA LYS A 82 -20.69 8.91 10.03
C LYS A 82 -19.80 10.09 9.65
N GLN A 83 -18.94 9.93 8.64
CA GLN A 83 -18.03 10.97 8.17
C GLN A 83 -18.78 12.22 7.70
N LEU A 84 -19.92 12.06 7.01
CA LEU A 84 -20.74 13.15 6.51
C LEU A 84 -21.42 13.98 7.61
N ARG A 85 -21.61 13.39 8.81
CA ARG A 85 -22.22 14.06 9.97
C ARG A 85 -21.21 14.83 10.83
N VAL A 86 -19.89 14.65 10.60
CA VAL A 86 -18.85 15.35 11.37
C VAL A 86 -18.75 16.80 10.90
N ALA A 87 -18.65 17.75 11.84
CA ALA A 87 -18.40 19.14 11.52
C ALA A 87 -17.11 19.32 10.69
N PRO A 88 -17.00 20.38 9.87
CA PRO A 88 -15.73 20.73 9.21
C PRO A 88 -14.61 20.87 10.26
N ALA A 89 -13.49 20.20 9.99
CA ALA A 89 -12.33 20.26 10.87
C ALA A 89 -11.49 21.50 10.57
N GLU A 90 -10.72 21.97 11.54
CA GLU A 90 -9.63 22.90 11.27
C GLU A 90 -8.59 22.23 10.36
N ALA A 91 -7.94 23.02 9.50
CA ALA A 91 -6.88 22.50 8.64
C ALA A 91 -5.71 22.02 9.51
N PRO A 92 -5.23 20.77 9.35
CA PRO A 92 -4.09 20.32 10.13
C PRO A 92 -2.85 21.15 9.76
N PRO A 93 -1.94 21.40 10.72
CA PRO A 93 -0.67 22.05 10.41
C PRO A 93 0.10 21.22 9.38
N LEU A 94 0.92 21.89 8.56
CA LEU A 94 1.71 21.22 7.53
C LEU A 94 2.63 20.14 8.12
N ARG A 95 3.25 20.45 9.26
CA ARG A 95 4.20 19.60 9.99
C ARG A 95 3.58 19.07 11.29
N GLY A 96 4.11 17.94 11.76
CA GLY A 96 3.68 17.33 13.02
C GLY A 96 3.94 18.22 14.23
N THR A 97 3.16 17.98 15.29
CA THR A 97 3.33 18.55 16.63
C THR A 97 3.44 17.43 17.66
N LYS A 98 3.70 17.78 18.93
CA LYS A 98 3.63 16.81 20.03
C LYS A 98 2.22 16.29 20.29
N ALA A 99 1.18 16.95 19.77
CA ALA A 99 -0.21 16.55 19.95
C ALA A 99 -0.75 15.72 18.79
N ALA A 100 -0.36 16.01 17.55
CA ALA A 100 -0.91 15.35 16.36
C ALA A 100 0.10 15.25 15.20
N TYR A 101 -0.12 14.27 14.33
CA TYR A 101 0.57 14.19 13.05
C TYR A 101 0.07 15.28 12.09
N GLY A 102 0.99 15.97 11.43
CA GLY A 102 0.69 17.02 10.46
C GLY A 102 0.25 16.47 9.10
N LEU A 103 -0.15 17.38 8.20
CA LEU A 103 -0.62 17.05 6.86
C LEU A 103 0.40 16.22 6.08
N THR A 104 1.69 16.58 6.12
CA THR A 104 2.75 15.90 5.37
C THR A 104 2.84 14.42 5.75
N THR A 105 2.95 14.11 7.05
CA THR A 105 3.03 12.72 7.53
C THR A 105 1.78 11.91 7.15
N ARG A 106 0.60 12.52 7.27
CA ARG A 106 -0.67 11.86 6.94
C ARG A 106 -0.81 11.61 5.45
N ALA A 107 -0.44 12.57 4.60
CA ALA A 107 -0.48 12.45 3.16
C ALA A 107 0.48 11.37 2.66
N LEU A 108 1.73 11.38 3.14
CA LEU A 108 2.71 10.34 2.84
C LEU A 108 2.21 8.94 3.27
N HIS A 109 1.57 8.84 4.43
CA HIS A 109 1.01 7.57 4.92
C HIS A 109 -0.09 7.04 3.99
N TRP A 110 -1.10 7.85 3.67
CA TRP A 110 -2.21 7.43 2.81
C TRP A 110 -1.77 7.15 1.37
N ALA A 111 -0.87 7.96 0.81
CA ALA A 111 -0.29 7.70 -0.51
C ALA A 111 0.44 6.35 -0.53
N SER A 112 1.26 6.08 0.49
CA SER A 112 1.94 4.78 0.62
C SER A 112 0.93 3.63 0.71
N ALA A 113 -0.13 3.78 1.53
CA ALA A 113 -1.10 2.72 1.74
C ALA A 113 -1.82 2.33 0.43
N VAL A 114 -2.25 3.32 -0.36
CA VAL A 114 -2.89 3.08 -1.67
C VAL A 114 -1.93 2.36 -2.62
N LEU A 115 -0.69 2.85 -2.73
CA LEU A 115 0.30 2.25 -3.62
C LEU A 115 0.71 0.84 -3.18
N ILE A 116 0.79 0.58 -1.87
CA ILE A 116 1.13 -0.73 -1.31
C ILE A 116 0.07 -1.76 -1.69
N PHE A 117 -1.23 -1.47 -1.54
CA PHE A 117 -2.27 -2.40 -1.97
C PHE A 117 -2.20 -2.67 -3.47
N ALA A 118 -2.03 -1.63 -4.29
CA ALA A 118 -1.89 -1.78 -5.73
C ALA A 118 -0.65 -2.63 -6.12
N ALA A 119 0.51 -2.35 -5.52
CA ALA A 119 1.75 -3.07 -5.81
C ALA A 119 1.69 -4.51 -5.36
N PHE A 120 1.10 -4.79 -4.20
CA PHE A 120 0.98 -6.14 -3.66
C PHE A 120 0.10 -7.00 -4.57
N THR A 121 -1.11 -6.55 -4.90
CA THR A 121 -1.99 -7.26 -5.85
C THR A 121 -1.29 -7.47 -7.20
N MET A 122 -0.67 -6.42 -7.74
CA MET A 122 -0.01 -6.48 -9.05
C MET A 122 1.20 -7.42 -9.07
N GLY A 123 2.00 -7.44 -8.01
CA GLY A 123 3.16 -8.32 -7.88
C GLY A 123 2.74 -9.79 -7.86
N GLN A 124 1.64 -10.11 -7.19
CA GLN A 124 1.08 -11.46 -7.21
C GLN A 124 0.57 -11.84 -8.62
N PHE A 125 -0.10 -10.93 -9.32
CA PHE A 125 -0.52 -11.16 -10.72
C PHE A 125 0.67 -11.43 -11.66
N VAL A 126 1.80 -10.75 -11.49
CA VAL A 126 3.03 -11.04 -12.27
C VAL A 126 3.46 -12.50 -12.13
N THR A 127 3.21 -13.16 -10.99
CA THR A 127 3.61 -14.56 -10.78
C THR A 127 2.68 -15.60 -11.43
N VAL A 128 1.47 -15.20 -11.82
CA VAL A 128 0.47 -16.11 -12.44
C VAL A 128 0.22 -15.79 -13.92
N LEU A 129 0.48 -14.57 -14.36
CA LEU A 129 0.37 -14.19 -15.76
C LEU A 129 1.48 -14.86 -16.57
N SER A 130 1.12 -15.43 -17.72
CA SER A 130 2.11 -15.99 -18.64
C SER A 130 3.07 -14.91 -19.14
N PRO A 131 4.40 -15.13 -19.11
CA PRO A 131 5.37 -14.18 -19.66
C PRO A 131 5.19 -13.89 -21.17
N ALA A 132 4.46 -14.76 -21.90
CA ALA A 132 4.15 -14.55 -23.31
C ALA A 132 3.04 -13.52 -23.55
N LEU A 133 2.27 -13.16 -22.52
CA LEU A 133 1.18 -12.19 -22.62
C LEU A 133 1.70 -10.75 -22.48
N PRO A 134 1.26 -9.81 -23.33
CA PRO A 134 1.62 -8.38 -23.20
C PRO A 134 1.30 -7.80 -21.83
N GLU A 135 0.23 -8.28 -21.19
CA GLU A 135 -0.22 -7.89 -19.86
C GLU A 135 0.84 -8.16 -18.79
N HIS A 136 1.59 -9.26 -18.90
CA HIS A 136 2.66 -9.59 -17.94
C HIS A 136 3.74 -8.50 -17.94
N ALA A 137 4.22 -8.09 -19.11
CA ALA A 137 5.22 -7.03 -19.23
C ALA A 137 4.69 -5.68 -18.69
N MET A 138 3.43 -5.37 -18.97
CA MET A 138 2.78 -4.15 -18.49
C MET A 138 2.62 -4.15 -16.96
N PHE A 139 2.20 -5.26 -16.36
CA PHE A 139 2.06 -5.43 -14.92
C PHE A 139 3.42 -5.36 -14.23
N LEU A 140 4.44 -6.05 -14.77
CA LEU A 140 5.79 -6.02 -14.22
C LEU A 140 6.37 -4.59 -14.24
N ALA A 141 6.31 -3.90 -15.38
CA ALA A 141 6.81 -2.53 -15.48
C ALA A 141 6.07 -1.57 -14.52
N THR A 142 4.75 -1.73 -14.39
CA THR A 142 3.95 -0.91 -13.47
C THR A 142 4.25 -1.22 -12.01
N HIS A 143 4.42 -2.51 -11.66
CA HIS A 143 4.80 -2.96 -10.33
C HIS A 143 6.16 -2.39 -9.91
N LEU A 144 7.17 -2.45 -10.78
CA LEU A 144 8.50 -1.89 -10.52
C LEU A 144 8.44 -0.38 -10.26
N ALA A 145 7.70 0.34 -11.11
CA ALA A 145 7.55 1.79 -10.95
C ALA A 145 6.83 2.15 -9.63
N ILE A 146 5.71 1.50 -9.32
CA ILE A 146 4.99 1.72 -8.06
C ILE A 146 5.87 1.34 -6.85
N GLY A 147 6.60 0.23 -6.93
CA GLY A 147 7.55 -0.21 -5.90
C GLY A 147 8.62 0.85 -5.61
N GLY A 148 9.17 1.46 -6.66
CA GLY A 148 10.10 2.59 -6.51
C GLY A 148 9.46 3.84 -5.90
N ALA A 149 8.21 4.18 -6.25
CA ALA A 149 7.50 5.26 -5.55
C ALA A 149 7.29 4.96 -4.06
N ILE A 150 6.90 3.72 -3.70
CA ILE A 150 6.75 3.30 -2.30
C ILE A 150 8.09 3.43 -1.56
N PHE A 151 9.19 3.04 -2.19
CA PHE A 151 10.54 3.17 -1.64
C PHE A 151 10.86 4.64 -1.31
N LEU A 152 10.69 5.54 -2.27
CA LEU A 152 10.93 6.97 -2.08
C LEU A 152 10.01 7.59 -1.01
N LEU A 153 8.72 7.25 -1.03
CA LEU A 153 7.76 7.68 0.00
C LEU A 153 8.16 7.19 1.39
N THR A 154 8.71 5.98 1.49
CA THR A 154 9.18 5.40 2.76
C THR A 154 10.34 6.21 3.34
N PHE A 155 11.34 6.57 2.53
CA PHE A 155 12.41 7.49 2.97
C PHE A 155 11.85 8.85 3.35
N GLY A 156 10.95 9.42 2.55
CA GLY A 156 10.28 10.68 2.89
C GLY A 156 9.57 10.62 4.25
N ARG A 157 8.93 9.49 4.56
CA ARG A 157 8.28 9.25 5.87
C ARG A 157 9.29 9.12 7.01
N MET A 158 10.40 8.44 6.79
CA MET A 158 11.48 8.31 7.78
C MET A 158 12.09 9.68 8.08
N ILE A 159 12.45 10.45 7.04
CA ILE A 159 12.98 11.80 7.18
C ILE A 159 12.00 12.69 7.94
N GLU A 160 10.72 12.70 7.56
CA GLU A 160 9.72 13.51 8.26
C GLU A 160 9.56 13.06 9.73
N ARG A 161 9.66 11.76 10.02
CA ARG A 161 9.58 11.25 11.39
C ARG A 161 10.80 11.64 12.23
N LEU A 162 11.99 11.71 11.63
CA LEU A 162 13.23 12.10 12.31
C LEU A 162 13.29 13.60 12.57
N LEU A 163 12.80 14.41 11.63
CA LEU A 163 12.93 15.87 11.68
C LEU A 163 11.79 16.58 12.42
N ARG A 164 10.67 15.90 12.70
CA ARG A 164 9.45 16.52 13.25
C ARG A 164 9.02 15.89 14.57
N PRO A 165 8.45 16.68 15.49
CA PRO A 165 7.83 16.13 16.68
C PRO A 165 6.66 15.23 16.28
N SER A 166 6.51 14.12 17.01
CA SER A 166 5.41 13.17 16.84
C SER A 166 4.70 12.97 18.18
N PRO A 167 3.41 12.63 18.18
CA PRO A 167 2.69 12.29 19.40
C PRO A 167 3.39 11.19 20.22
N PRO A 168 3.30 11.24 21.57
CA PRO A 168 3.80 10.18 22.44
C PRO A 168 3.31 8.81 21.96
N THR A 169 4.24 7.96 21.56
CA THR A 169 3.96 6.68 20.94
C THR A 169 4.44 5.56 21.86
N PRO A 170 3.57 4.61 22.30
CA PRO A 170 3.99 3.47 23.11
C PRO A 170 5.08 2.65 22.41
N GLY A 171 5.97 2.02 23.19
CA GLY A 171 7.11 1.24 22.66
C GLY A 171 6.72 0.21 21.60
N ARG A 172 5.65 -0.58 21.84
CA ARG A 172 5.12 -1.55 20.86
C ARG A 172 4.70 -0.93 19.52
N VAL A 173 4.19 0.31 19.53
CA VAL A 173 3.76 1.01 18.31
C VAL A 173 4.99 1.56 17.57
N LYS A 174 6.02 1.99 18.31
CA LYS A 174 7.32 2.34 17.70
C LYS A 174 7.94 1.13 17.01
N LEU A 175 7.95 -0.04 17.67
CA LEU A 175 8.44 -1.29 17.09
C LEU A 175 7.69 -1.66 15.82
N ALA A 176 6.35 -1.57 15.83
CA ALA A 176 5.54 -1.82 14.64
C ALA A 176 5.87 -0.86 13.48
N HIS A 177 6.11 0.42 13.75
CA HIS A 177 6.55 1.36 12.71
C HIS A 177 7.93 0.99 12.15
N THR A 178 8.90 0.68 13.02
CA THR A 178 10.25 0.26 12.58
C THR A 178 10.20 -1.03 11.76
N ALA A 179 9.44 -2.03 12.21
CA ALA A 179 9.23 -3.28 11.48
C ALA A 179 8.57 -3.02 10.11
N GLY A 180 7.58 -2.14 10.05
CA GLY A 180 6.96 -1.75 8.78
C GLY A 180 7.94 -1.10 7.80
N TYR A 181 8.80 -0.20 8.27
CA TYR A 181 9.85 0.39 7.43
C TYR A 181 10.85 -0.66 6.93
N ALA A 182 11.33 -1.53 7.83
CA ALA A 182 12.25 -2.59 7.47
C ALA A 182 11.65 -3.56 6.44
N LEU A 183 10.39 -3.96 6.63
CA LEU A 183 9.69 -4.84 5.69
C LEU A 183 9.53 -4.21 4.31
N ILE A 184 9.11 -2.94 4.22
CA ILE A 184 8.97 -2.25 2.93
C ILE A 184 10.32 -2.16 2.22
N ILE A 185 11.37 -1.73 2.94
CA ILE A 185 12.72 -1.60 2.37
C ILE A 185 13.23 -2.96 1.89
N ALA A 186 13.08 -4.00 2.72
CA ALA A 186 13.49 -5.36 2.37
C ALA A 186 12.78 -5.85 1.10
N THR A 187 11.46 -5.64 0.98
CA THR A 187 10.69 -6.03 -0.21
C THR A 187 11.14 -5.29 -1.47
N CYS A 188 11.39 -3.98 -1.38
CA CYS A 188 11.88 -3.20 -2.52
C CYS A 188 13.29 -3.62 -2.95
N VAL A 189 14.20 -3.81 -1.99
CA VAL A 189 15.58 -4.23 -2.25
C VAL A 189 15.63 -5.64 -2.83
N SER A 190 14.85 -6.58 -2.28
CA SER A 190 14.79 -7.95 -2.81
C SER A 190 14.22 -7.96 -4.24
N GLY A 191 13.24 -7.11 -4.55
CA GLY A 191 12.72 -6.98 -5.91
C GLY A 191 13.75 -6.45 -6.91
N LEU A 192 14.55 -5.44 -6.52
CA LEU A 192 15.65 -4.94 -7.34
C LEU A 192 16.76 -5.98 -7.52
N ALA A 193 17.06 -6.77 -6.50
CA ALA A 193 18.09 -7.82 -6.54
C ALA A 193 17.73 -9.02 -7.42
N MET A 194 16.48 -9.15 -7.84
CA MET A 194 16.05 -10.16 -8.82
C MET A 194 16.27 -9.73 -10.27
N ILE A 195 16.60 -8.46 -10.52
CA ILE A 195 16.66 -7.89 -11.87
C ILE A 195 18.11 -7.80 -12.31
N ASP A 196 18.48 -8.62 -13.29
CA ASP A 196 19.82 -8.62 -13.89
C ASP A 196 19.93 -7.62 -15.06
N ALA A 197 19.32 -6.44 -14.91
CA ALA A 197 19.29 -5.40 -15.92
C ALA A 197 19.11 -4.01 -15.29
N PRO A 198 19.64 -2.93 -15.91
CA PRO A 198 19.42 -1.58 -15.41
C PRO A 198 17.94 -1.24 -15.32
N VAL A 199 17.50 -0.84 -14.13
CA VAL A 199 16.14 -0.36 -13.89
C VAL A 199 16.10 1.15 -14.07
N ASP A 200 15.24 1.62 -14.98
CA ASP A 200 14.91 3.04 -15.08
C ASP A 200 13.73 3.33 -14.14
N LEU A 201 14.01 4.10 -13.08
CA LEU A 201 13.00 4.57 -12.16
C LEU A 201 12.81 6.08 -12.31
N TYR A 202 11.78 6.48 -13.04
CA TYR A 202 11.40 7.88 -13.28
C TYR A 202 12.52 8.73 -13.93
N GLY A 203 13.27 8.14 -14.86
CA GLY A 203 14.40 8.76 -15.55
C GLY A 203 15.73 8.58 -14.82
N LEU A 204 15.73 7.98 -13.62
CA LEU A 204 16.93 7.62 -12.90
C LEU A 204 17.30 6.16 -13.18
N LYS A 205 18.45 5.96 -13.84
CA LYS A 205 19.03 4.62 -14.00
C LYS A 205 19.66 4.15 -12.70
N LEU A 206 19.07 3.15 -12.07
CA LEU A 206 19.61 2.54 -10.86
C LEU A 206 20.73 1.55 -11.22
N PRO A 207 21.78 1.44 -10.40
CA PRO A 207 22.78 0.40 -10.57
C PRO A 207 22.15 -0.98 -10.32
N ASN A 208 22.61 -1.98 -11.06
CA ASN A 208 22.23 -3.37 -10.79
C ASN A 208 22.76 -3.76 -9.40
N LEU A 209 21.90 -4.40 -8.61
CA LEU A 209 22.35 -5.04 -7.38
C LEU A 209 23.04 -6.37 -7.72
N PRO A 210 24.01 -6.83 -6.91
CA PRO A 210 24.56 -8.17 -7.07
C PRO A 210 23.45 -9.21 -7.02
N ALA A 211 23.54 -10.21 -7.89
CA ALA A 211 22.62 -11.34 -7.86
C ALA A 211 22.71 -12.04 -6.50
N ASP A 212 21.55 -12.22 -5.86
CA ASP A 212 21.42 -12.94 -4.59
C ASP A 212 20.43 -14.10 -4.77
N PRO A 213 20.86 -15.36 -4.57
CA PRO A 213 19.96 -16.52 -4.72
C PRO A 213 18.78 -16.50 -3.74
N LEU A 214 18.84 -15.72 -2.66
CA LEU A 214 17.73 -15.56 -1.72
C LEU A 214 16.71 -14.50 -2.17
N ALA A 215 17.08 -13.60 -3.09
CA ALA A 215 16.23 -12.47 -3.47
C ALA A 215 14.86 -12.92 -4.00
N GLU A 216 14.86 -13.95 -4.86
CA GLU A 216 13.64 -14.51 -5.42
C GLU A 216 12.72 -15.10 -4.34
N THR A 217 13.22 -16.00 -3.50
CA THR A 217 12.43 -16.61 -2.42
C THR A 217 11.97 -15.57 -1.40
N MET A 218 12.79 -14.56 -1.10
CA MET A 218 12.39 -13.48 -0.21
C MET A 218 11.28 -12.63 -0.81
N HIS A 219 11.41 -12.20 -2.06
CA HIS A 219 10.46 -11.29 -2.70
C HIS A 219 9.14 -11.98 -3.09
N ARG A 220 9.18 -13.24 -3.54
CA ARG A 220 8.00 -13.99 -3.99
C ARG A 220 7.23 -14.66 -2.85
N ASP A 221 7.92 -15.10 -1.79
CA ASP A 221 7.29 -15.93 -0.76
C ASP A 221 7.35 -15.31 0.64
N ARG A 222 8.57 -15.11 1.17
CA ARG A 222 8.76 -14.86 2.61
C ARG A 222 8.34 -13.46 3.03
N LEU A 223 8.76 -12.45 2.27
CA LEU A 223 8.42 -11.06 2.56
C LEU A 223 6.94 -10.79 2.31
N PRO A 224 6.29 -11.24 1.22
CA PRO A 224 4.85 -11.08 1.06
C PRO A 224 4.04 -11.69 2.21
N LEU A 225 4.40 -12.88 2.70
CA LEU A 225 3.76 -13.49 3.86
C LEU A 225 3.91 -12.62 5.11
N LEU A 226 5.14 -12.23 5.46
CA LEU A 226 5.40 -11.39 6.62
C LEU A 226 4.69 -10.03 6.51
N PHE A 227 4.65 -9.48 5.29
CA PHE A 227 3.98 -8.23 4.99
C PHE A 227 2.46 -8.35 5.17
N GLY A 228 1.84 -9.42 4.67
CA GLY A 228 0.43 -9.72 4.88
C GLY A 228 0.07 -9.83 6.37
N LEU A 229 0.85 -10.61 7.14
CA LEU A 229 0.68 -10.73 8.59
C LEU A 229 0.84 -9.38 9.30
N PHE A 230 1.84 -8.59 8.90
CA PHE A 230 2.05 -7.24 9.43
C PHE A 230 0.86 -6.32 9.16
N ILE A 231 0.34 -6.30 7.93
CA ILE A 231 -0.82 -5.48 7.56
C ILE A 231 -2.06 -5.88 8.37
N LEU A 232 -2.33 -7.17 8.53
CA LEU A 232 -3.44 -7.65 9.37
C LEU A 232 -3.29 -7.17 10.83
N ALA A 233 -2.10 -7.33 11.41
CA ALA A 233 -1.82 -6.85 12.77
C ALA A 233 -1.93 -5.32 12.89
N HIS A 234 -1.47 -4.59 11.87
CA HIS A 234 -1.54 -3.14 11.80
C HIS A 234 -3.00 -2.65 11.75
N LEU A 235 -3.83 -3.26 10.90
CA LEU A 235 -5.26 -2.94 10.77
C LEU A 235 -6.01 -3.26 12.07
N ALA A 236 -5.76 -4.42 12.69
CA ALA A 236 -6.36 -4.77 13.97
C ALA A 236 -6.00 -3.75 15.07
N GLY A 237 -4.73 -3.32 15.12
CA GLY A 237 -4.28 -2.26 16.02
C GLY A 237 -4.97 -0.91 15.77
N ALA A 238 -5.12 -0.53 14.49
CA ALA A 238 -5.79 0.70 14.09
C ALA A 238 -7.28 0.70 14.47
N PHE A 239 -8.01 -0.38 14.16
CA PHE A 239 -9.43 -0.50 14.53
C PHE A 239 -9.63 -0.50 16.04
N ARG A 240 -8.76 -1.17 16.80
CA ARG A 240 -8.81 -1.15 18.27
C ARG A 240 -8.58 0.26 18.82
N ALA A 241 -7.67 1.04 18.24
CA ALA A 241 -7.45 2.41 18.64
C ALA A 241 -8.66 3.29 18.35
N ILE A 242 -9.29 3.14 17.18
CA ILE A 242 -10.52 3.86 16.81
C ILE A 242 -11.67 3.52 17.77
N GLY A 243 -11.87 2.24 18.08
CA GLY A 243 -12.93 1.81 19.00
C GLY A 243 -12.82 2.38 20.42
N ARG A 244 -11.59 2.68 20.89
CA ARG A 244 -11.36 3.32 22.19
C ARG A 244 -11.68 4.82 22.20
N MET A 245 -11.64 5.49 21.05
CA MET A 245 -11.94 6.93 20.95
C MET A 245 -13.43 7.24 20.86
N VAL A 246 -14.27 6.20 20.65
CA VAL A 246 -15.73 6.34 20.46
C VAL A 246 -16.51 5.92 21.70
N ARG A 247 -15.84 5.32 22.69
CA ARG A 247 -16.41 5.04 24.03
C ARG A 247 -16.13 6.21 24.94
#